data_AF-A0A8W8MZX3-F1
#
_entry.id   AF-A0A8W8MZX3-F1
#
_cell.length_a   1.000
_cell.length_b   1.000
_cell.length_c   1.000
_cell.angle_alpha   90.00
_cell.angle_beta   90.00
_cell.angle_gamma   90.00
#
_symmetry.space_group_name_H-M   'P 1'
#
loop_
_entity.id
_entity.type
_entity.pdbx_description
1 polymer ?
#
loop_
_entity_poly.entity_id
_entity_poly.type
_entity_poly.pdbx_seq_one_letter_code
_entity_poly.pdbx_strand_id
1 'polypeptide(L)'
;SNMYLRPLEICFSHDSIGRSFGRCTSHPYRPIGETLDDILTGKINVDSISSISVYKKNKKWFTADNRRLWVFQEAEKRGKCSEIYVRETLYIDYNKFTTKNNGESVYVRGNPGGYLWRNVPTKSIQPNKNPKITSLQTIPTSSAYTHQKCSKETDTSGTFLTKLERNVPA
;
A
#
# COMPACT_ATOMS: atom_id res chain seq x y z
N SER A 1 0.47 -10.81 11.02
CA SER A 1 -0.21 -11.50 9.90
C SER A 1 -0.17 -10.63 8.64
N ASN A 2 -0.39 -11.19 7.45
CA ASN A 2 -0.52 -10.45 6.19
C ASN A 2 -2.00 -10.51 5.75
N MET A 3 -2.56 -9.39 5.31
CA MET A 3 -3.99 -9.31 4.94
C MET A 3 -4.25 -8.22 3.90
N TYR A 4 -5.46 -8.21 3.36
CA TYR A 4 -5.98 -7.13 2.52
C TYR A 4 -7.01 -6.33 3.30
N LEU A 5 -6.93 -5.01 3.22
CA LEU A 5 -7.88 -4.09 3.85
C LEU A 5 -8.29 -3.01 2.86
N ARG A 6 -9.52 -2.51 2.99
CA ARG A 6 -9.96 -1.31 2.29
C ARG A 6 -9.24 -0.08 2.85
N PRO A 7 -8.57 0.74 2.03
CA PRO A 7 -7.87 1.93 2.54
C PRO A 7 -8.71 2.85 3.45
N LEU A 8 -9.99 3.06 3.13
CA LEU A 8 -10.92 3.89 3.90
C LEU A 8 -11.33 3.29 5.25
N GLU A 9 -11.08 2.00 5.49
CA GLU A 9 -11.30 1.34 6.79
C GLU A 9 -10.08 1.43 7.71
N ILE A 10 -8.96 1.96 7.22
CA ILE A 10 -7.71 2.11 7.97
C ILE A 10 -7.62 3.55 8.48
N CYS A 11 -7.35 3.69 9.77
CA CYS A 11 -7.23 4.95 10.47
C CYS A 11 -5.79 5.50 10.40
N PHE A 12 -5.67 6.83 10.35
CA PHE A 12 -4.40 7.52 10.58
C PHE A 12 -3.99 7.43 12.04
N SER A 13 -2.70 7.26 12.32
CA SER A 13 -2.15 7.39 13.67
C SER A 13 -1.77 8.84 14.03
N HIS A 14 -1.70 9.72 13.03
CA HIS A 14 -1.32 11.12 13.18
C HIS A 14 -2.44 12.05 12.70
N ASP A 15 -2.59 13.22 13.33
CA ASP A 15 -3.52 14.27 12.83
C ASP A 15 -2.94 15.09 11.67
N SER A 16 -1.61 15.07 11.50
CA SER A 16 -0.97 15.76 10.40
C SER A 16 0.21 15.02 9.79
N ILE A 17 0.35 15.17 8.47
CA ILE A 17 1.42 14.55 7.68
C ILE A 17 2.16 15.57 6.83
N GLY A 18 3.40 15.25 6.47
CA GLY A 18 4.13 16.05 5.49
C GLY A 18 3.62 15.82 4.07
N ARG A 19 3.68 16.87 3.24
CA ARG A 19 3.32 16.88 1.81
C ARG A 19 4.11 15.94 0.90
N SER A 20 5.24 15.42 1.38
CA SER A 20 6.14 14.54 0.62
C SER A 20 6.53 13.32 1.43
N PHE A 21 6.90 12.24 0.74
CA PHE A 21 7.51 11.08 1.36
C PHE A 21 8.85 11.40 2.02
N GLY A 22 9.22 10.60 3.01
CA GLY A 22 10.42 10.84 3.81
C GLY A 22 11.66 10.44 3.04
N ARG A 23 12.81 11.01 3.43
CA ARG A 23 14.12 10.66 2.86
C ARG A 23 14.38 9.15 2.88
N CYS A 24 14.01 8.46 3.96
CA CYS A 24 14.27 7.03 4.14
C CYS A 24 13.12 6.16 3.61
N THR A 25 12.54 6.51 2.46
CA THR A 25 11.47 5.73 1.82
C THR A 25 11.89 5.32 0.41
N SER A 26 11.17 4.38 -0.20
CA SER A 26 11.33 3.96 -1.60
C SER A 26 11.11 5.07 -2.63
N HIS A 27 10.51 6.21 -2.24
CA HIS A 27 10.25 7.36 -3.09
C HIS A 27 10.67 8.66 -2.37
N PRO A 28 11.97 8.87 -2.12
CA PRO A 28 12.44 9.95 -1.27
C PRO A 28 12.03 11.33 -1.82
N TYR A 29 11.53 12.20 -0.94
CA TYR A 29 11.13 13.59 -1.23
C TYR A 29 9.99 13.79 -2.22
N ARG A 30 9.48 12.70 -2.81
CA ARG A 30 8.42 12.76 -3.79
C ARG A 30 7.11 13.29 -3.16
N PRO A 31 6.45 14.31 -3.76
CA PRO A 31 5.16 14.81 -3.29
C PRO A 31 4.06 13.75 -3.39
N ILE A 32 3.25 13.63 -2.34
CA ILE A 32 2.23 12.57 -2.25
C ILE A 32 1.11 12.76 -3.30
N GLY A 33 0.80 13.99 -3.69
CA GLY A 33 -0.19 14.31 -4.71
C GLY A 33 0.30 14.01 -6.13
N GLU A 34 1.59 14.15 -6.41
CA GLU A 34 2.17 13.72 -7.70
C GLU A 34 2.18 12.19 -7.84
N THR A 35 2.40 11.47 -6.73
CA THR A 35 2.24 10.01 -6.72
C THR A 35 0.80 9.61 -6.98
N LEU A 36 -0.17 10.33 -6.42
CA LEU A 36 -1.58 10.09 -6.69
C LEU A 36 -1.91 10.36 -8.17
N ASP A 37 -1.39 11.43 -8.77
CA ASP A 37 -1.56 11.69 -10.20
C ASP A 37 -0.99 10.57 -11.08
N ASP A 38 0.19 10.05 -10.75
CA ASP A 38 0.77 8.89 -11.47
C ASP A 38 -0.13 7.65 -11.36
N ILE A 39 -0.83 7.43 -10.23
CA ILE A 39 -1.84 6.35 -10.13
C ILE A 39 -3.06 6.68 -10.98
N LEU A 40 -3.54 7.92 -10.95
CA LEU A 40 -4.75 8.31 -11.67
C LEU A 40 -4.58 8.23 -13.18
N THR A 41 -3.38 8.53 -13.68
CA THR A 41 -3.00 8.40 -15.08
C THR A 41 -2.61 6.97 -15.49
N GLY A 42 -2.46 6.06 -14.54
CA GLY A 42 -2.05 4.67 -14.80
C GLY A 42 -0.55 4.52 -15.06
N LYS A 43 0.25 5.57 -14.84
CA LYS A 43 1.72 5.51 -14.93
C LYS A 43 2.33 4.59 -13.88
N ILE A 44 1.70 4.49 -12.71
CA ILE A 44 2.00 3.46 -11.71
C ILE A 44 0.71 2.81 -11.21
N ASN A 45 0.81 1.60 -10.66
CA ASN A 45 -0.28 0.94 -9.95
C ASN A 45 -0.14 1.21 -8.43
N VAL A 46 -1.24 1.12 -7.67
CA VAL A 46 -1.21 1.12 -6.21
C VAL A 46 -0.27 0.05 -5.65
N ASP A 47 -0.16 -1.11 -6.30
CA ASP A 47 0.73 -2.20 -5.88
C ASP A 47 2.21 -1.87 -6.09
N SER A 48 2.53 -0.84 -6.89
CA SER A 48 3.89 -0.33 -7.05
C SER A 48 4.35 0.48 -5.83
N ILE A 49 3.44 0.91 -4.96
CA ILE A 49 3.75 1.60 -3.72
C ILE A 49 3.98 0.57 -2.62
N SER A 50 5.06 0.74 -1.86
CA SER A 50 5.37 -0.15 -0.74
C SER A 50 4.18 -0.29 0.21
N SER A 51 3.84 -1.53 0.58
CA SER A 51 2.75 -1.82 1.51
C SER A 51 2.93 -1.11 2.86
N ILE A 52 1.81 -0.85 3.53
CA ILE A 52 1.80 -0.22 4.86
C ILE A 52 1.81 -1.25 5.98
N SER A 53 2.30 -0.81 7.14
CA SER A 53 2.17 -1.53 8.40
C SER A 53 0.95 -1.01 9.18
N VAL A 54 0.15 -1.94 9.72
CA VAL A 54 -1.06 -1.64 10.49
C VAL A 54 -1.06 -2.30 11.88
N TYR A 55 -1.65 -1.64 12.86
CA TYR A 55 -1.79 -2.13 14.23
C TYR A 55 -3.26 -2.09 14.66
N LYS A 56 -3.75 -3.18 15.25
CA LYS A 56 -5.14 -3.26 15.72
C LYS A 56 -5.27 -2.68 17.13
N LYS A 57 -6.09 -1.65 17.31
CA LYS A 57 -6.41 -1.05 18.61
C LYS A 57 -7.90 -0.76 18.69
N ASN A 58 -8.56 -1.20 19.76
CA ASN A 58 -10.00 -0.94 19.98
C ASN A 58 -10.87 -1.29 18.76
N LYS A 59 -10.63 -2.46 18.15
CA LYS A 59 -11.32 -2.96 16.94
C LYS A 59 -11.09 -2.14 15.65
N LYS A 60 -10.25 -1.11 15.67
CA LYS A 60 -9.85 -0.32 14.49
C LYS A 60 -8.41 -0.66 14.07
N TRP A 61 -8.13 -0.49 12.79
CA TRP A 61 -6.79 -0.63 12.22
C TRP A 61 -6.13 0.73 12.09
N PHE A 62 -4.97 0.94 12.71
CA PHE A 62 -4.21 2.19 12.60
C PHE A 62 -2.94 1.97 11.80
N THR A 63 -2.59 2.89 10.91
CA THR A 63 -1.35 2.79 10.11
C THR A 63 -0.14 3.39 10.81
N ALA A 64 1.04 2.82 10.59
CA ALA A 64 2.33 3.47 10.86
C ALA A 64 2.79 4.39 9.69
N ASP A 65 2.16 4.27 8.53
CA ASP A 65 2.60 4.83 7.25
C ASP A 65 1.63 5.88 6.71
N ASN A 66 1.30 6.88 7.54
CA ASN A 66 0.23 7.85 7.29
C ASN A 66 0.23 8.51 5.90
N ARG A 67 1.41 8.81 5.33
CA ARG A 67 1.51 9.40 3.98
C ARG A 67 1.11 8.45 2.87
N ARG A 68 1.46 7.16 3.00
CA ARG A 68 1.06 6.12 2.02
C ARG A 68 -0.42 5.85 2.14
N LEU A 69 -0.94 5.76 3.37
CA LEU A 69 -2.37 5.61 3.59
C LEU A 69 -3.18 6.75 2.94
N TRP A 70 -2.70 8.00 3.05
CA TRP A 70 -3.35 9.14 2.39
C TRP A 70 -3.47 8.92 0.88
N VAL A 71 -2.40 8.48 0.21
CA VAL A 71 -2.41 8.17 -1.23
C VAL A 71 -3.41 7.06 -1.54
N PHE A 72 -3.41 5.98 -0.74
CA PHE A 72 -4.32 4.85 -0.96
C PHE A 72 -5.78 5.21 -0.74
N GLN A 73 -6.12 5.99 0.29
CA GLN A 73 -7.49 6.45 0.52
C GLN A 73 -7.98 7.35 -0.62
N GLU A 74 -7.15 8.29 -1.09
CA GLU A 74 -7.52 9.14 -2.21
C GLU A 74 -7.63 8.37 -3.54
N ALA A 75 -6.83 7.31 -3.72
CA ALA A 75 -6.95 6.39 -4.85
C ALA A 75 -8.25 5.55 -4.78
N GLU A 76 -8.61 5.02 -3.61
CA GLU A 76 -9.89 4.31 -3.40
C GLU A 76 -11.08 5.24 -3.67
N LYS A 77 -11.04 6.48 -3.16
CA LYS A 77 -12.07 7.50 -3.43
C LYS A 77 -12.29 7.77 -4.92
N ARG A 78 -11.28 7.53 -5.76
CA ARG A 78 -11.35 7.69 -7.22
C ARG A 78 -11.49 6.35 -7.96
N GLY A 79 -11.71 5.27 -7.20
CA GLY A 79 -11.95 3.92 -7.70
C GLY A 79 -10.77 3.30 -8.41
N LYS A 80 -9.55 3.62 -7.97
CA LYS A 80 -8.31 3.02 -8.49
C LYS A 80 -7.88 1.76 -7.73
N CYS A 81 -8.44 1.55 -6.54
CA CYS A 81 -8.31 0.31 -5.79
C CYS A 81 -9.54 0.12 -4.90
N SER A 82 -9.82 -1.14 -4.53
CA SER A 82 -10.83 -1.48 -3.51
C SER A 82 -10.16 -1.95 -2.21
N GLU A 83 -9.00 -2.59 -2.31
CA GLU A 83 -8.23 -3.12 -1.19
C GLU A 83 -6.73 -2.90 -1.47
N ILE A 84 -5.93 -2.93 -0.40
CA ILE A 84 -4.48 -2.91 -0.47
C ILE A 84 -3.89 -4.01 0.40
N TYR A 85 -2.75 -4.54 0.01
CA TYR A 85 -1.98 -5.44 0.84
C TYR A 85 -1.38 -4.68 2.04
N VAL A 86 -1.55 -5.22 3.25
CA VAL A 86 -1.02 -4.65 4.49
C VAL A 86 -0.29 -5.69 5.33
N ARG A 87 0.68 -5.22 6.12
CA ARG A 87 1.38 -6.03 7.11
C ARG A 87 0.92 -5.63 8.50
N GLU A 88 0.41 -6.57 9.27
CA GLU A 88 0.13 -6.32 10.67
C GLU A 88 1.45 -6.25 11.47
N THR A 89 1.58 -5.21 12.28
CA THR A 89 2.68 -5.03 13.24
C THR A 89 2.14 -5.18 14.67
N LEU A 90 3.02 -5.61 15.59
CA LEU A 90 2.69 -5.78 16.99
C LEU A 90 2.54 -4.46 17.74
N TYR A 91 3.18 -3.39 17.25
CA TYR A 91 3.13 -2.09 17.89
C TYR A 91 3.31 -0.93 16.90
N ILE A 92 2.76 0.22 17.29
CA ILE A 92 3.14 1.55 16.81
C ILE A 92 3.59 2.31 18.06
N ASP A 93 4.74 2.97 17.97
CA ASP A 93 5.25 3.82 19.05
C ASP A 93 4.16 4.80 19.51
N TYR A 94 3.82 4.73 20.80
CA TYR A 94 2.72 5.52 21.38
C TYR A 94 2.98 7.03 21.24
N ASN A 95 4.25 7.46 21.26
CA ASN A 95 4.60 8.87 21.07
C ASN A 95 4.32 9.36 19.64
N LYS A 96 4.21 8.44 18.68
CA LYS A 96 3.82 8.73 17.30
C LYS A 96 2.32 8.66 17.11
N PHE A 97 1.59 8.02 18.03
CA PHE A 97 0.14 7.98 18.01
C PHE A 97 -0.43 9.31 18.52
N THR A 98 -0.55 10.27 17.61
CA THR A 98 -0.88 11.67 17.91
C THR A 98 -2.28 12.07 17.48
N THR A 99 -3.05 11.14 16.89
CA THR A 99 -4.40 11.48 16.41
C THR A 99 -5.37 11.85 17.54
N LYS A 100 -6.12 12.93 17.34
CA LYS A 100 -7.19 13.43 18.21
C LYS A 100 -8.57 13.29 17.58
N ASN A 101 -8.65 12.83 16.33
CA ASN A 101 -9.90 12.64 15.57
C ASN A 101 -10.23 11.16 15.31
N ASN A 102 -9.77 10.26 16.20
CA ASN A 102 -9.88 8.80 16.03
C ASN A 102 -9.24 8.25 14.75
N GLY A 103 -8.33 9.00 14.11
CA GLY A 103 -7.66 8.65 12.88
C GLY A 103 -8.55 8.70 11.64
N GLU A 104 -9.69 9.39 11.69
CA GLU A 104 -10.65 9.46 10.59
C GLU A 104 -10.19 10.35 9.44
N SER A 105 -9.37 11.36 9.75
CA SER A 105 -8.84 12.29 8.76
C SER A 105 -7.45 12.78 9.14
N VAL A 106 -6.76 13.41 8.18
CA VAL A 106 -5.42 13.95 8.39
C VAL A 106 -5.26 15.28 7.67
N TYR A 107 -4.59 16.24 8.30
CA TYR A 107 -4.17 17.48 7.67
C TYR A 107 -2.82 17.31 6.96
N VAL A 108 -2.78 17.60 5.65
CA VAL A 108 -1.53 17.61 4.89
C VAL A 108 -0.86 18.97 5.02
N ARG A 109 0.35 19.00 5.61
CA ARG A 109 1.11 20.24 5.82
C ARG A 109 1.71 20.75 4.52
N GLY A 110 1.19 21.87 4.02
CA GLY A 110 1.64 22.52 2.79
C GLY A 110 1.09 21.87 1.52
N ASN A 111 1.61 22.27 0.36
CA ASN A 111 1.11 21.80 -0.94
C ASN A 111 1.56 20.36 -1.26
N PRO A 112 0.67 19.34 -1.32
CA PRO A 112 1.00 17.94 -1.66
C PRO A 112 1.52 17.70 -3.08
N GLY A 113 1.55 18.72 -3.94
CA GLY A 113 1.86 18.56 -5.35
C GLY A 113 0.72 17.88 -6.13
N GLY A 114 0.93 17.62 -7.41
CA GLY A 114 -0.09 17.06 -8.30
C GLY A 114 -1.21 18.06 -8.65
N TYR A 115 -1.73 17.90 -9.85
CA TYR A 115 -2.78 18.71 -10.44
C TYR A 115 -4.06 17.88 -10.67
N LEU A 116 -3.94 16.64 -11.16
CA LEU A 116 -5.11 15.87 -11.60
C LEU A 116 -6.00 15.49 -10.43
N TRP A 117 -5.43 15.01 -9.33
CA TRP A 117 -6.21 14.50 -8.20
C TRP A 117 -7.12 15.55 -7.55
N ARG A 118 -6.78 16.85 -7.67
CA ARG A 118 -7.62 17.95 -7.17
C ARG A 118 -8.85 18.21 -8.04
N ASN A 119 -8.75 17.86 -9.33
CA ASN A 119 -9.77 18.12 -10.34
C ASN A 119 -10.60 16.87 -10.69
N VAL A 120 -10.08 15.68 -10.36
CA VAL A 120 -10.81 14.42 -10.54
C VAL A 120 -11.76 14.22 -9.37
N PRO A 121 -13.09 14.17 -9.60
CA PRO A 121 -14.06 13.99 -8.55
C PRO A 121 -13.93 12.61 -7.90
N THR A 122 -14.22 12.55 -6.61
CA THR A 122 -14.37 11.30 -5.88
C THR A 122 -15.64 10.59 -6.35
N LYS A 123 -15.59 9.28 -6.54
CA LYS A 123 -16.80 8.47 -6.69
C LYS A 123 -17.63 8.60 -5.42
N SER A 124 -18.96 8.67 -5.55
CA SER A 124 -19.86 8.62 -4.41
C SER A 124 -19.68 7.27 -3.69
N ILE A 125 -18.87 7.26 -2.63
CA ILE A 125 -18.75 6.09 -1.77
C ILE A 125 -20.02 6.08 -0.92
N GLN A 126 -20.97 5.23 -1.29
CA GLN A 126 -22.10 4.96 -0.42
C GLN A 126 -21.52 4.31 0.84
N PRO A 127 -21.65 4.93 2.03
CA PRO A 127 -21.22 4.29 3.26
C PRO A 127 -22.02 2.99 3.38
N ASN A 128 -21.33 1.86 3.41
CA ASN A 128 -21.98 0.58 3.62
C ASN A 128 -22.62 0.62 5.01
N LYS A 129 -23.94 0.82 5.07
CA LYS A 129 -24.72 0.91 6.32
C LYS A 129 -24.85 -0.43 7.05
N ASN A 130 -24.13 -1.49 6.65
CA ASN A 130 -24.11 -2.75 7.38
C ASN A 130 -22.79 -3.50 7.18
N PRO A 131 -21.99 -3.73 8.24
CA PRO A 131 -21.04 -4.83 8.20
C PRO A 131 -21.86 -6.13 8.18
N LYS A 132 -21.93 -6.80 7.02
CA LYS A 132 -22.36 -8.20 6.97
C LYS A 132 -21.35 -9.01 7.78
N ILE A 133 -21.67 -9.26 9.04
CA ILE A 133 -21.13 -10.37 9.82
C ILE A 133 -21.58 -11.63 9.08
N THR A 134 -20.75 -12.14 8.18
CA THR A 134 -20.98 -13.48 7.64
C THR A 134 -20.46 -14.44 8.70
N SER A 135 -21.41 -14.98 9.45
CA SER A 135 -21.24 -16.09 10.38
C SER A 135 -20.48 -17.24 9.72
N LEU A 136 -19.56 -17.83 10.47
CA LEU A 136 -18.82 -19.05 10.17
C LEU A 136 -19.73 -20.11 9.56
N GLN A 137 -19.44 -20.51 8.32
CA GLN A 137 -19.88 -21.79 7.79
C GLN A 137 -18.67 -22.71 7.70
N THR A 138 -18.70 -23.70 8.58
CA THR A 138 -17.88 -24.88 8.67
C THR A 138 -17.73 -25.53 7.29
N ILE A 139 -16.50 -25.63 6.77
CA ILE A 139 -16.20 -26.45 5.60
C ILE A 139 -15.84 -27.86 6.09
N PRO A 140 -16.48 -28.92 5.57
CA PRO A 140 -16.13 -30.29 5.90
C PRO A 140 -14.79 -30.71 5.28
N THR A 141 -14.04 -31.48 6.07
CA THR A 141 -12.78 -32.15 5.74
C THR A 141 -12.95 -33.18 4.62
N SER A 142 -12.07 -33.12 3.60
CA SER A 142 -11.64 -34.18 2.67
C SER A 142 -11.16 -33.48 1.38
N SER A 143 -10.13 -33.83 0.61
CA SER A 143 -9.04 -34.80 0.64
C SER A 143 -8.17 -34.43 -0.58
N ALA A 144 -6.84 -34.57 -0.43
CA ALA A 144 -5.81 -34.77 -1.45
C ALA A 144 -5.94 -34.11 -2.84
N TYR A 145 -5.07 -33.13 -3.14
CA TYR A 145 -4.37 -33.08 -4.43
C TYR A 145 -2.96 -32.51 -4.27
N THR A 146 -2.08 -33.08 -5.07
CA THR A 146 -0.66 -33.31 -4.86
C THR A 146 0.21 -32.11 -5.24
N HIS A 147 1.23 -31.82 -4.42
CA HIS A 147 2.32 -30.91 -4.75
C HIS A 147 3.12 -31.40 -5.96
N GLN A 148 3.14 -30.64 -7.05
CA GLN A 148 4.15 -30.79 -8.10
C GLN A 148 5.30 -29.82 -7.81
N LYS A 149 6.41 -30.37 -7.32
CA LYS A 149 7.70 -29.68 -7.20
C LYS A 149 8.24 -29.41 -8.61
N CYS A 150 8.57 -28.16 -8.92
CA CYS A 150 9.52 -27.86 -9.98
C CYS A 150 10.82 -27.38 -9.33
N SER A 151 11.71 -28.33 -9.10
CA SER A 151 13.12 -28.08 -8.82
C SER A 151 13.74 -27.44 -10.06
N LYS A 152 14.54 -26.38 -9.89
CA LYS A 152 15.57 -26.01 -10.87
C LYS A 152 16.91 -26.21 -10.18
N GLU A 153 17.63 -27.18 -10.72
CA GLU A 153 18.96 -27.59 -10.33
C GLU A 153 19.95 -26.44 -10.57
N THR A 154 20.89 -26.34 -9.64
CA THR A 154 22.10 -25.54 -9.74
C THR A 154 23.16 -26.34 -10.47
N ASP A 155 23.52 -25.94 -11.68
CA ASP A 155 24.75 -26.43 -12.30
C ASP A 155 25.93 -25.58 -11.87
N THR A 156 26.82 -26.23 -11.12
CA THR A 156 28.16 -25.76 -10.82
C THR A 156 29.07 -26.24 -11.94
N SER A 157 29.56 -25.33 -12.77
CA SER A 157 30.75 -25.55 -13.59
C SER A 157 31.42 -24.20 -13.79
N GLY A 158 32.56 -24.04 -13.12
CA GLY A 158 33.38 -22.85 -13.24
C GLY A 158 33.91 -22.68 -14.67
N THR A 159 34.24 -21.45 -15.04
CA THR A 159 35.60 -20.99 -15.37
C THR A 159 35.50 -19.52 -15.79
N PHE A 160 36.35 -18.67 -15.22
CA PHE A 160 36.60 -17.30 -15.69
C PHE A 160 37.27 -17.33 -17.06
N LEU A 161 36.73 -16.61 -18.05
CA LEU A 161 37.53 -16.02 -19.13
C LEU A 161 36.90 -14.70 -19.60
N THR A 162 37.71 -13.64 -19.48
CA THR A 162 37.54 -12.35 -20.14
C THR A 162 37.78 -12.52 -21.65
N LYS A 163 36.88 -12.00 -22.50
CA LYS A 163 37.27 -11.59 -23.85
C LYS A 163 36.41 -10.44 -24.37
N LEU A 164 37.10 -9.32 -24.55
CA LEU A 164 36.70 -8.12 -25.27
C LEU A 164 36.83 -8.41 -26.76
N GLU A 165 35.75 -8.42 -27.54
CA GLU A 165 35.82 -8.28 -29.00
C GLU A 165 34.76 -7.31 -29.52
N ARG A 166 35.26 -6.35 -30.30
CA ARG A 166 34.56 -5.27 -30.98
C ARG A 166 33.91 -5.84 -32.23
N ASN A 167 32.71 -5.38 -32.58
CA ASN A 167 32.20 -5.49 -33.94
C ASN A 167 31.81 -4.11 -34.48
N VAL A 168 32.50 -3.73 -35.55
CA VAL A 168 32.19 -2.60 -36.45
C VAL A 168 31.35 -3.16 -37.61
N PRO A 169 30.30 -2.47 -38.08
CA PRO A 169 29.72 -2.76 -39.38
C PRO A 169 30.05 -1.67 -40.42
N ALA A 170 30.47 -2.17 -41.60
CA ALA A 170 30.50 -1.62 -42.96
C ALA A 170 31.11 -0.24 -43.23
#